data_AF-A0A2H5XP45-F1
#
_entry.id   AF-A0A2H5XP45-F1
#
_cell.length_a   1.000
_cell.length_b   1.000
_cell.length_c   1.000
_cell.angle_alpha   90.00
_cell.angle_beta   90.00
_cell.angle_gamma   90.00
#
_symmetry.space_group_name_H-M   'P 1'
#
loop_
_entity.id
_entity.type
_entity.pdbx_description
1 polymer ?
#
loop_
_entity_poly.entity_id
_entity_poly.type
_entity_poly.pdbx_seq_one_letter_code
_entity_poly.pdbx_strand_id
1 'polypeptide(L)'
;MKVEKLRENLMVIFSLVIIFTSCGSREGLEERIIKTEKEIKEIEDLKNYYPEEWEKIMKLMQEAKINNARRFKSKAKSKLEEIKKEIEMAKLKLKKAKEEEKGKIQETKGEETGREVTAPIPLTPPIPPIQ
;
A
#
# COMPACT_ATOMS: atom_id res chain seq x y z
N MET A 1 15.99 -12.41 -25.26
CA MET A 1 15.89 -10.93 -25.27
C MET A 1 14.59 -10.48 -25.94
N LYS A 2 13.45 -10.49 -25.23
CA LYS A 2 12.17 -9.90 -25.74
C LYS A 2 11.30 -9.27 -24.64
N VAL A 3 11.78 -9.20 -23.40
CA VAL A 3 10.98 -8.74 -22.24
C VAL A 3 11.33 -7.30 -21.83
N GLU A 4 12.51 -6.81 -22.20
CA GLU A 4 12.97 -5.47 -21.77
C GLU A 4 12.30 -4.34 -22.54
N LYS A 5 11.98 -4.56 -23.83
CA LYS A 5 11.33 -3.55 -24.69
C LYS A 5 9.88 -3.25 -24.31
N LEU A 6 9.23 -4.11 -23.52
CA LEU A 6 7.86 -3.88 -23.05
C LEU A 6 7.82 -2.96 -21.81
N ARG A 7 8.93 -2.88 -21.05
CA ARG A 7 9.02 -1.98 -19.88
C ARG A 7 9.24 -0.53 -20.28
N GLU A 8 9.95 -0.27 -21.37
CA GLU A 8 10.19 1.09 -21.85
C GLU A 8 8.91 1.78 -22.35
N ASN A 9 8.00 1.04 -23.01
CA ASN A 9 6.71 1.59 -23.43
C ASN A 9 5.73 1.79 -22.25
N LEU A 10 5.87 1.02 -21.16
CA LEU A 10 5.04 1.20 -19.97
C LEU A 10 5.43 2.47 -19.19
N MET A 11 6.71 2.85 -19.24
CA MET A 11 7.24 4.01 -18.54
C MET A 11 6.81 5.34 -19.17
N VAL A 12 6.58 5.37 -20.49
CA VAL A 12 6.13 6.57 -21.23
C VAL A 12 4.65 6.91 -20.97
N ILE A 13 3.83 5.94 -20.55
CA ILE A 13 2.41 6.20 -20.20
C ILE A 13 2.30 6.88 -18.81
N PHE A 14 3.33 6.77 -17.97
CA PHE A 14 3.30 7.31 -16.60
C PHE A 14 3.58 8.82 -16.53
N SER A 15 4.17 9.43 -17.56
CA SER A 15 4.56 10.85 -17.56
C SER A 15 3.51 11.82 -18.12
N LEU A 16 2.31 11.34 -18.49
CA LEU A 16 1.29 12.14 -19.17
C LEU A 16 0.13 12.55 -18.23
N VAL A 17 0.43 12.91 -16.99
CA VAL A 17 -0.57 13.24 -15.94
C VAL A 17 -0.59 14.73 -15.54
N ILE A 18 0.16 15.62 -16.19
CA ILE A 18 0.33 17.02 -15.67
C ILE A 18 -0.11 18.14 -16.62
N ILE A 19 -0.85 17.91 -17.72
CA ILE A 19 -1.30 19.05 -18.56
C ILE A 19 -2.75 18.91 -19.02
N PHE A 20 -3.70 19.17 -18.11
CA PHE A 20 -5.04 19.67 -18.47
C PHE A 20 -5.58 20.65 -17.43
N THR A 21 -4.71 21.53 -16.90
CA THR A 21 -5.14 22.74 -16.18
C THR A 21 -5.29 23.89 -17.17
N SER A 22 -6.39 23.93 -17.93
CA SER A 22 -6.97 25.21 -18.35
C SER A 22 -8.34 25.06 -19.03
N CYS A 23 -9.22 25.98 -18.62
CA CYS A 23 -10.49 26.38 -19.25
C CYS A 23 -11.75 25.53 -18.99
N GLY A 24 -12.49 25.97 -17.97
CA GLY A 24 -13.90 26.34 -18.16
C GLY A 24 -14.93 25.31 -17.71
N SER A 25 -15.46 25.50 -16.49
CA SER A 25 -16.82 25.10 -16.10
C SER A 25 -17.19 23.62 -16.33
N ARG A 26 -16.35 22.71 -15.83
CA ARG A 26 -16.57 21.24 -15.79
C ARG A 26 -16.30 20.60 -14.41
N GLU A 27 -16.28 21.42 -13.38
CA GLU A 27 -15.58 21.23 -12.10
C GLU A 27 -15.94 19.93 -11.34
N GLY A 28 -17.19 19.45 -11.41
CA GLY A 28 -17.62 18.37 -10.49
C GLY A 28 -17.09 16.95 -10.75
N LEU A 29 -16.62 16.60 -11.97
CA LEU A 29 -16.14 15.23 -12.25
C LEU A 29 -14.62 15.12 -12.19
N GLU A 30 -13.90 16.12 -12.70
CA GLU A 30 -12.45 16.20 -12.58
C GLU A 30 -12.01 16.32 -11.12
N GLU A 31 -12.71 17.14 -10.32
CA GLU A 31 -12.46 17.23 -8.88
C GLU A 31 -12.65 15.88 -8.18
N ARG A 32 -13.68 15.11 -8.57
CA ARG A 32 -13.91 13.76 -8.02
C ARG A 32 -12.78 12.79 -8.39
N ILE A 33 -12.30 12.84 -9.62
CA ILE A 33 -11.14 12.04 -10.08
C ILE A 33 -9.93 12.38 -9.22
N ILE A 34 -9.60 13.66 -9.06
CA ILE A 34 -8.45 14.12 -8.26
C ILE A 34 -8.61 13.71 -6.79
N LYS A 35 -9.81 13.83 -6.22
CA LYS A 35 -10.08 13.38 -4.84
C LYS A 35 -9.87 11.88 -4.69
N THR A 36 -10.39 11.08 -5.62
CA THR A 36 -10.22 9.62 -5.61
C THR A 36 -8.74 9.24 -5.76
N GLU A 37 -7.95 9.96 -6.55
CA GLU A 37 -6.49 9.72 -6.61
C GLU A 37 -5.79 9.95 -5.27
N LYS A 38 -6.19 10.99 -4.52
CA LYS A 38 -5.67 11.22 -3.17
C LYS A 38 -6.05 10.07 -2.24
N GLU A 39 -7.29 9.60 -2.29
CA GLU A 39 -7.77 8.47 -1.49
C GLU A 39 -7.04 7.15 -1.85
N ILE A 40 -6.68 6.93 -3.13
CA ILE A 40 -5.87 5.77 -3.56
C ILE A 40 -4.46 5.84 -2.97
N LYS A 41 -3.86 7.03 -2.88
CA LYS A 41 -2.53 7.18 -2.26
C LYS A 41 -2.51 6.79 -0.78
N GLU A 42 -3.62 7.00 -0.05
CA GLU A 42 -3.71 6.60 1.36
C GLU A 42 -3.70 5.08 1.54
N ILE A 43 -4.07 4.31 0.52
CA ILE A 43 -4.03 2.85 0.51
C ILE A 43 -2.88 2.30 -0.33
N GLU A 44 -1.84 3.08 -0.61
CA GLU A 44 -0.70 2.62 -1.42
C GLU A 44 -0.04 1.36 -0.83
N ASP A 45 -0.03 1.22 0.50
CA ASP A 45 0.46 0.03 1.20
C ASP A 45 -0.28 -1.25 0.79
N LEU A 46 -1.50 -1.15 0.23
CA LEU A 46 -2.28 -2.29 -0.25
C LEU A 46 -1.49 -3.09 -1.29
N LYS A 47 -0.59 -2.46 -2.06
CA LYS A 47 0.27 -3.15 -3.03
C LYS A 47 1.14 -4.24 -2.39
N ASN A 48 1.48 -4.10 -1.09
CA ASN A 48 2.34 -5.02 -0.37
C ASN A 48 1.54 -6.16 0.29
N TYR A 49 0.29 -5.91 0.69
CA TYR A 49 -0.55 -6.90 1.39
C TYR A 49 -1.51 -7.63 0.44
N TYR A 50 -2.11 -6.90 -0.51
CA TYR A 50 -3.14 -7.38 -1.43
C TYR A 50 -2.93 -6.81 -2.85
N PRO A 51 -1.90 -7.30 -3.58
CA PRO A 51 -1.52 -6.76 -4.90
C PRO A 51 -2.62 -6.89 -5.96
N GLU A 52 -3.43 -7.95 -5.91
CA GLU A 52 -4.54 -8.16 -6.85
C GLU A 52 -5.65 -7.10 -6.68
N GLU A 53 -5.97 -6.74 -5.43
CA GLU A 53 -6.95 -5.69 -5.13
C GLU A 53 -6.43 -4.32 -5.53
N TRP A 54 -5.13 -4.08 -5.32
CA TRP A 54 -4.46 -2.87 -5.79
C TRP A 54 -4.53 -2.74 -7.32
N GLU A 55 -4.22 -3.80 -8.07
CA GLU A 55 -4.31 -3.81 -9.53
C GLU A 55 -5.74 -3.55 -10.02
N LYS A 56 -6.73 -4.17 -9.37
CA LYS A 56 -8.16 -3.94 -9.67
C LYS A 56 -8.55 -2.47 -9.51
N ILE A 57 -8.18 -1.84 -8.39
CA ILE A 57 -8.46 -0.41 -8.13
C ILE A 57 -7.79 0.48 -9.18
N MET A 58 -6.53 0.20 -9.52
CA MET A 58 -5.79 0.96 -10.53
C MET A 58 -6.41 0.83 -11.92
N LYS A 59 -6.87 -0.37 -12.28
CA LYS A 59 -7.58 -0.62 -13.55
C LYS A 59 -8.90 0.14 -13.62
N LEU A 60 -9.70 0.10 -12.55
CA LEU A 60 -10.95 0.87 -12.47
C LEU A 60 -10.69 2.38 -12.59
N MET A 61 -9.60 2.87 -11.98
CA MET A 61 -9.21 4.27 -12.07
C MET A 61 -8.84 4.67 -13.50
N GLN A 62 -8.11 3.82 -14.22
CA GLN A 62 -7.84 4.03 -15.65
C GLN A 62 -9.14 4.03 -16.48
N GLU A 63 -10.05 3.09 -16.23
CA GLU A 63 -11.36 3.05 -16.90
C GLU A 63 -12.18 4.33 -16.64
N ALA A 64 -12.16 4.86 -15.41
CA ALA A 64 -12.82 6.11 -15.08
C ALA A 64 -12.24 7.31 -15.86
N LYS A 65 -10.90 7.39 -15.96
CA LYS A 65 -10.22 8.43 -16.76
C LYS A 65 -10.54 8.32 -18.25
N ILE A 66 -10.51 7.11 -18.80
CA ILE A 66 -10.85 6.86 -20.22
C ILE A 66 -12.30 7.26 -20.49
N ASN A 67 -13.24 6.88 -19.61
CA ASN A 67 -14.65 7.26 -19.76
C ASN A 67 -14.84 8.78 -19.66
N ASN A 68 -14.10 9.46 -18.79
CA ASN A 68 -14.13 10.93 -18.71
C ASN A 68 -13.58 11.58 -19.99
N ALA A 69 -12.44 11.09 -20.50
CA ALA A 69 -11.84 11.56 -21.76
C ALA A 69 -12.78 11.35 -22.96
N ARG A 70 -13.46 10.21 -23.01
CA ARG A 70 -14.51 9.90 -24.01
C ARG A 70 -15.84 10.64 -23.77
N ARG A 71 -15.90 11.54 -22.78
CA ARG A 71 -17.08 12.33 -22.39
C ARG A 71 -18.27 11.47 -21.92
N PHE A 72 -18.06 10.20 -21.58
CA PHE A 72 -19.05 9.32 -20.96
C PHE A 72 -19.16 9.59 -19.46
N LYS A 73 -19.68 10.76 -19.09
CA LYS A 73 -19.75 11.24 -17.71
C LYS A 73 -20.49 10.30 -16.75
N SER A 74 -21.58 9.67 -17.19
CA SER A 74 -22.34 8.72 -16.36
C SER A 74 -21.52 7.47 -16.02
N LYS A 75 -20.83 6.89 -17.01
CA LYS A 75 -19.95 5.74 -16.80
C LYS A 75 -18.75 6.08 -15.92
N ALA A 76 -18.13 7.25 -16.12
CA ALA A 76 -17.04 7.71 -15.28
C ALA A 76 -17.49 7.90 -13.82
N LYS A 77 -18.68 8.49 -13.58
CA LYS A 77 -19.24 8.62 -12.22
C LYS A 77 -19.49 7.26 -11.56
N SER A 78 -20.11 6.33 -12.28
CA SER A 78 -20.37 4.97 -11.78
C SER A 78 -19.07 4.26 -11.40
N LYS A 79 -18.02 4.38 -12.24
CA LYS A 79 -16.71 3.82 -11.95
C LYS A 79 -16.04 4.47 -10.73
N LEU A 80 -16.17 5.77 -10.56
CA LEU A 80 -15.64 6.46 -9.36
C LEU A 80 -16.35 6.04 -8.07
N GLU A 81 -17.65 5.76 -8.12
CA GLU A 81 -18.38 5.22 -6.97
C GLU A 81 -17.97 3.78 -6.65
N GLU A 82 -17.74 2.96 -7.67
CA GLU A 82 -17.19 1.61 -7.52
C GLU A 82 -15.81 1.67 -6.85
N ILE A 83 -14.91 2.53 -7.34
CA ILE A 83 -13.57 2.72 -6.77
C ILE A 83 -13.64 3.14 -5.30
N LYS A 84 -14.54 4.05 -4.93
CA LYS A 84 -14.68 4.49 -3.54
C LYS A 84 -15.04 3.34 -2.59
N LYS A 85 -15.95 2.46 -3.00
CA LYS A 85 -16.31 1.28 -2.19
C LYS A 85 -15.13 0.33 -2.04
N GLU A 86 -14.37 0.11 -3.12
CA GLU A 86 -13.17 -0.72 -3.07
C GLU A 86 -12.08 -0.10 -2.18
N ILE A 87 -11.91 1.22 -2.20
CA ILE A 87 -10.98 1.94 -1.29
C ILE A 87 -11.40 1.77 0.17
N GLU A 88 -12.68 1.93 0.51
CA GLU A 88 -13.16 1.74 1.89
C GLU A 88 -12.89 0.31 2.38
N MET A 89 -13.16 -0.68 1.55
CA MET A 89 -12.85 -2.09 1.84
C MET A 89 -11.34 -2.32 2.02
N ALA A 90 -10.53 -1.75 1.13
CA ALA A 90 -9.07 -1.81 1.20
C ALA A 90 -8.51 -1.17 2.48
N LYS A 91 -9.05 -0.01 2.89
CA LYS A 91 -8.67 0.65 4.15
C LYS A 91 -8.94 -0.25 5.36
N LEU A 92 -10.08 -0.93 5.39
CA LEU A 92 -10.43 -1.85 6.46
C LEU A 92 -9.51 -3.07 6.49
N LYS A 93 -9.19 -3.65 5.32
CA LYS A 93 -8.26 -4.78 5.21
C LYS A 93 -6.85 -4.39 5.64
N LEU A 94 -6.35 -3.25 5.18
CA LEU A 94 -5.05 -2.71 5.60
C LEU A 94 -4.98 -2.45 7.09
N LYS A 95 -6.04 -1.90 7.69
CA LYS A 95 -6.10 -1.68 9.14
C LYS A 95 -5.96 -3.00 9.90
N LYS A 96 -6.72 -4.02 9.50
CA LYS A 96 -6.64 -5.36 10.12
C LYS A 96 -5.26 -6.00 9.96
N ALA A 97 -4.71 -5.98 8.75
CA ALA A 97 -3.37 -6.53 8.48
C ALA A 97 -2.28 -5.85 9.32
N LYS A 98 -2.32 -4.52 9.44
CA LYS A 98 -1.39 -3.76 10.27
C LYS A 98 -1.57 -4.01 11.77
N GLU A 99 -2.80 -4.26 12.23
CA GLU A 99 -3.07 -4.61 13.64
C GLU A 99 -2.56 -6.03 13.97
N GLU A 100 -2.78 -7.01 13.09
CA GLU A 100 -2.26 -8.37 13.24
C GLU A 100 -0.73 -8.40 13.25
N GLU A 101 -0.08 -7.61 12.38
CA GLU A 101 1.39 -7.51 12.34
C GLU A 101 1.95 -6.87 13.62
N LYS A 102 1.31 -5.84 14.15
CA LYS A 102 1.67 -5.24 15.45
C LYS A 102 1.48 -6.19 16.63
N GLY A 103 0.44 -7.02 16.60
CA GLY A 103 0.19 -8.06 17.61
C GLY A 103 1.31 -9.11 17.64
N LYS A 104 1.73 -9.59 16.48
CA LYS A 104 2.83 -10.57 16.36
C LYS A 104 4.16 -10.03 16.86
N ILE A 105 4.47 -8.75 16.63
CA ILE A 105 5.73 -8.13 17.09
C ILE A 105 5.78 -8.02 18.63
N GLN A 106 4.64 -7.86 19.32
CA GLN A 106 4.60 -7.89 20.78
C GLN A 106 4.77 -9.30 21.36
N GLU A 107 4.20 -10.33 20.74
CA GLU A 107 4.39 -11.71 21.19
C GLU A 107 5.85 -12.16 21.05
N THR A 108 6.52 -11.82 19.93
CA THR A 108 7.95 -12.17 19.76
C THR A 108 8.88 -11.42 20.72
N LYS A 109 8.54 -10.20 21.15
CA LYS A 109 9.31 -9.49 22.18
C LYS A 109 9.03 -9.98 23.60
N GLY A 110 7.91 -10.65 23.82
CA GLY A 110 7.59 -11.33 25.08
C GLY A 110 8.33 -12.67 25.24
N GLU A 111 8.66 -13.36 24.15
CA GLU A 111 9.22 -14.71 24.21
C GLU A 111 10.77 -14.77 24.25
N GLU A 112 11.47 -13.71 23.84
CA GLU A 112 12.95 -13.68 23.90
C GLU A 112 13.55 -13.24 25.25
N THR A 113 12.74 -12.84 26.24
CA THR A 113 13.26 -12.38 27.56
C THR A 113 13.12 -13.43 28.67
N GLY A 114 12.99 -14.72 28.33
CA GLY A 114 12.64 -15.79 29.29
C GLY A 114 13.54 -17.03 29.32
N ARG A 115 14.68 -17.05 28.61
CA ARG A 115 15.64 -18.16 28.67
C ARG A 115 17.09 -17.68 28.61
N GLU A 116 17.56 -17.08 29.70
CA GLU A 116 18.94 -17.31 30.11
C GLU A 116 18.87 -18.20 31.36
N VAL A 117 18.97 -19.50 31.09
CA VAL A 117 19.08 -20.55 32.10
C VAL A 117 20.41 -20.32 32.81
N THR A 118 20.32 -19.98 34.08
CA THR A 118 21.43 -19.93 35.04
C THR A 118 22.21 -21.25 34.95
N ALA A 119 23.36 -21.25 34.29
CA ALA A 119 24.32 -22.32 34.43
C ALA A 119 24.98 -22.19 35.82
N PRO A 120 25.08 -23.26 36.63
CA PRO A 120 25.80 -23.19 37.90
C PRO A 120 27.29 -22.91 37.62
N ILE A 121 27.79 -21.81 38.19
CA ILE A 121 29.20 -21.44 38.17
C ILE A 121 29.99 -22.54 38.89
N PRO A 122 31.03 -23.14 38.28
CA PRO A 122 31.89 -24.08 38.99
C PRO A 122 32.68 -23.32 40.07
N LEU A 123 32.55 -23.77 41.33
CA LEU A 123 33.33 -23.32 42.48
C LEU A 123 34.80 -23.67 42.26
N THR A 124 35.62 -22.71 41.81
CA THR A 124 37.08 -22.83 41.86
C THR A 124 37.56 -22.75 43.31
N PRO A 125 38.43 -23.66 43.78
CA PRO A 125 38.97 -23.63 45.14
C PRO A 125 39.93 -22.43 45.34
N PRO A 126 40.10 -21.95 46.59
CA PRO A 126 40.94 -20.80 46.90
C PRO A 126 42.44 -21.13 46.69
N ILE A 127 43.15 -20.20 46.05
CA ILE A 127 44.60 -20.23 45.85
C ILE A 127 45.30 -20.04 47.22
N PRO A 128 46.25 -20.89 47.63
CA PRO A 128 47.00 -20.69 48.87
C PRO A 128 47.96 -19.49 48.75
N PRO A 129 48.27 -18.80 49.87
CA PRO A 129 49.15 -17.65 49.87
C PRO A 129 50.58 -18.07 49.50
N ILE A 130 51.17 -17.33 48.56
CA ILE A 130 52.58 -17.44 48.20
C ILE A 130 53.41 -16.93 49.39
N GLN A 131 54.32 -17.77 49.90
CA GLN A 131 55.32 -17.41 50.91
C GLN A 131 56.56 -16.79 50.26
#